data_AF-A0A928JQV4-F1
#
_entry.id   AF-A0A928JQV4-F1
#
_cell.length_a   1.000
_cell.length_b   1.000
_cell.length_c   1.000
_cell.angle_alpha   90.00
_cell.angle_beta   90.00
_cell.angle_gamma   90.00
#
_symmetry.space_group_name_H-M   'P 1'
#
loop_
_entity.id
_entity.type
_entity.pdbx_description
1 polymer ?
#
loop_
_entity_poly.entity_id
_entity_poly.type
_entity_poly.pdbx_seq_one_letter_code
_entity_poly.pdbx_strand_id
1 'polypeptide(L)'
;MRRPGDTKPLKFRTTVKENKIRHRKVALIFTAIVLLVALLSGIVLFRETGFGRKHETGFDSSTMQSTVNILFGGTDTDGDLVFLSRLTVNTRNGTGKITGISPLSRYERQTFNEILGRKDADAISRDKLVKAVGERYGETFDRYLIVNEENIGRVLLKLGYYDIELKEEFKYEGTRQTLHLLKGQHSLNGNEFYTYLKYMGGGHSIDETDAQTAVIADWLNQELTPENFEKSQALFESLVDAVSTNISINDFARYTNFLEKASDRERPIKAQKTVFDEDL
;
A
#
# COMPACT_ATOMS: atom_id res chain seq x y z
N MET A 1 68.82 -3.69 11.65
CA MET A 1 68.00 -4.83 11.19
C MET A 1 66.73 -4.88 12.03
N ARG A 2 65.56 -5.15 11.42
CA ARG A 2 64.30 -5.49 12.14
C ARG A 2 63.96 -6.95 11.86
N ARG A 3 63.37 -7.67 12.82
CA ARG A 3 62.95 -9.07 12.65
C ARG A 3 61.54 -9.13 12.02
N PRO A 4 61.25 -10.08 11.11
CA PRO A 4 59.88 -10.42 10.75
C PRO A 4 59.23 -11.28 11.86
N GLY A 5 57.92 -11.10 12.13
CA GLY A 5 57.19 -12.01 13.03
C GLY A 5 55.96 -11.43 13.76
N ASP A 6 55.88 -10.11 14.01
CA ASP A 6 54.84 -9.52 14.88
C ASP A 6 53.47 -9.31 14.19
N THR A 7 52.82 -10.39 13.77
CA THR A 7 51.38 -10.36 13.41
C THR A 7 50.52 -10.33 14.67
N LYS A 8 50.24 -9.13 15.19
CA LYS A 8 49.25 -8.94 16.27
C LYS A 8 47.88 -9.47 15.80
N PRO A 9 47.21 -10.37 16.55
CA PRO A 9 45.91 -10.88 16.15
C PRO A 9 44.85 -9.78 16.16
N LEU A 10 44.15 -9.62 15.04
CA LEU A 10 43.03 -8.70 14.89
C LEU A 10 41.87 -9.14 15.81
N LYS A 11 41.76 -8.51 16.98
CA LYS A 11 40.61 -8.68 17.87
C LYS A 11 39.39 -7.97 17.28
N PHE A 12 38.66 -8.68 16.42
CA PHE A 12 37.31 -8.32 16.02
C PHE A 12 36.40 -8.29 17.26
N ARG A 13 36.21 -7.10 17.84
CA ARG A 13 35.09 -6.86 18.74
C ARG A 13 33.81 -6.85 17.90
N THR A 14 33.08 -7.96 17.93
CA THR A 14 31.71 -8.03 17.43
C THR A 14 30.83 -7.11 18.28
N THR A 15 30.48 -5.93 17.77
CA THR A 15 29.52 -4.98 18.37
C THR A 15 28.06 -5.45 18.22
N VAL A 16 27.83 -6.75 18.47
CA VAL A 16 26.51 -7.39 18.54
C VAL A 16 25.87 -7.04 19.90
N LYS A 17 25.61 -5.73 20.12
CA LYS A 17 24.75 -5.13 21.17
C LYS A 17 24.80 -3.59 21.27
N GLU A 18 24.95 -2.82 20.17
CA GLU A 18 25.01 -1.33 20.32
C GLU A 18 24.20 -0.48 19.33
N ASN A 19 23.31 -1.07 18.52
CA ASN A 19 22.33 -0.32 17.70
C ASN A 19 20.90 -0.28 18.32
N LYS A 20 20.81 -0.38 19.66
CA LYS A 20 19.54 -0.16 20.39
C LYS A 20 19.54 1.27 20.96
N ILE A 21 18.57 2.09 20.54
CA ILE A 21 18.29 3.45 21.06
C ILE A 21 19.35 4.53 20.72
N ARG A 22 19.50 4.97 19.45
CA ARG A 22 20.09 6.30 19.20
C ARG A 22 19.70 7.14 17.96
N HIS A 23 18.48 6.98 17.41
CA HIS A 23 17.85 8.08 16.67
C HIS A 23 16.44 8.35 17.20
N ARG A 24 16.29 9.45 17.94
CA ARG A 24 15.00 10.02 18.37
C ARG A 24 14.80 11.34 17.63
N LYS A 25 13.62 11.50 17.02
CA LYS A 25 13.08 12.67 16.29
C LYS A 25 13.57 12.84 14.84
N VAL A 26 12.59 13.17 13.96
CA VAL A 26 12.68 13.47 12.50
C VAL A 26 13.10 12.26 11.64
N ALA A 27 12.31 11.72 10.71
CA ALA A 27 10.87 11.86 10.36
C ALA A 27 10.41 10.51 9.73
N LEU A 28 9.28 9.86 10.11
CA LEU A 28 7.84 10.14 9.80
C LEU A 28 7.40 9.43 8.49
N ILE A 29 6.09 9.08 8.35
CA ILE A 29 5.40 8.54 7.14
C ILE A 29 5.65 7.00 6.91
N PHE A 30 4.64 6.09 6.85
CA PHE A 30 4.04 5.54 5.61
C PHE A 30 2.53 5.77 5.47
N THR A 31 1.69 5.24 6.37
CA THR A 31 1.23 3.83 6.46
C THR A 31 -0.03 3.39 5.70
N ALA A 32 0.15 2.50 4.71
CA ALA A 32 -0.88 1.80 3.94
C ALA A 32 -1.86 2.71 3.17
N ILE A 33 -1.43 3.21 2.01
CA ILE A 33 -2.12 4.23 1.17
C ILE A 33 -3.66 4.11 1.12
N VAL A 34 -4.22 2.90 1.01
CA VAL A 34 -5.68 2.69 0.91
C VAL A 34 -6.42 2.75 2.26
N LEU A 35 -5.75 2.34 3.34
CA LEU A 35 -6.27 2.46 4.70
C LEU A 35 -6.06 3.90 5.19
N LEU A 36 -4.85 4.41 5.02
CA LEU A 36 -4.43 5.81 5.18
C LEU A 36 -5.40 6.81 4.57
N VAL A 37 -6.14 6.47 3.51
CA VAL A 37 -7.04 7.41 2.85
C VAL A 37 -8.52 7.20 3.26
N ALA A 38 -8.89 6.14 4.00
CA ALA A 38 -10.30 5.75 4.25
C ALA A 38 -10.73 5.66 5.74
N LEU A 39 -10.25 6.57 6.62
CA LEU A 39 -9.99 6.45 8.09
C LEU A 39 -9.71 7.79 8.91
N LEU A 40 -9.92 9.02 8.36
CA LEU A 40 -8.84 10.41 8.13
C LEU A 40 -7.79 10.85 6.91
N SER A 41 -9.32 11.20 7.96
CA SER A 41 -10.07 12.48 8.71
C SER A 41 -10.05 12.77 10.23
N GLY A 42 -10.70 13.92 10.54
CA GLY A 42 -10.36 14.90 11.57
C GLY A 42 -9.21 15.82 11.12
N ILE A 43 -9.16 17.14 11.33
CA ILE A 43 -10.17 18.18 11.69
C ILE A 43 -9.73 19.53 11.07
N VAL A 44 -10.63 20.32 10.46
CA VAL A 44 -10.34 21.68 9.93
C VAL A 44 -11.24 22.79 10.53
N LEU A 45 -11.87 22.53 11.69
CA LEU A 45 -12.66 23.54 12.44
C LEU A 45 -12.31 23.55 13.95
N PHE A 46 -11.03 23.65 14.28
CA PHE A 46 -10.58 23.75 15.69
C PHE A 46 -9.36 24.66 15.96
N ARG A 47 -8.91 25.46 14.98
CA ARG A 47 -7.65 26.23 15.09
C ARG A 47 -7.78 27.76 15.15
N GLU A 48 -9.00 28.29 15.28
CA GLU A 48 -9.23 29.74 15.54
C GLU A 48 -10.00 30.02 16.85
N THR A 49 -10.83 29.09 17.35
CA THR A 49 -11.60 29.28 18.59
C THR A 49 -11.13 28.33 19.71
N GLY A 50 -10.00 28.66 20.34
CA GLY A 50 -9.46 27.86 21.43
C GLY A 50 -10.27 27.98 22.73
N PHE A 51 -10.92 26.88 23.16
CA PHE A 51 -11.33 26.70 24.56
C PHE A 51 -11.36 25.21 24.93
N GLY A 52 -10.88 24.86 26.13
CA GLY A 52 -10.79 23.47 26.57
C GLY A 52 -12.11 22.91 27.08
N ARG A 53 -12.75 22.02 26.31
CA ARG A 53 -13.76 21.05 26.78
C ARG A 53 -13.64 19.76 25.97
N LYS A 54 -13.78 18.60 26.63
CA LYS A 54 -14.05 17.34 25.93
C LYS A 54 -15.47 17.41 25.36
N HIS A 55 -15.59 17.69 24.07
CA HIS A 55 -16.83 17.42 23.33
C HIS A 55 -16.65 16.11 22.58
N GLU A 56 -17.40 15.10 22.99
CA GLU A 56 -17.66 13.93 22.16
C GLU A 56 -18.44 14.43 20.94
N THR A 57 -17.81 14.43 19.77
CA THR A 57 -18.49 14.71 18.50
C THR A 57 -19.41 13.54 18.20
N GLY A 58 -20.71 13.71 18.45
CA GLY A 58 -21.73 12.68 18.27
C GLY A 58 -21.93 12.29 16.81
N PHE A 59 -21.00 11.48 16.28
CA PHE A 59 -21.10 10.87 14.97
C PHE A 59 -21.91 9.58 15.08
N ASP A 60 -23.11 9.54 14.51
CA ASP A 60 -24.00 8.39 14.65
C ASP A 60 -23.49 7.19 13.82
N SER A 61 -22.75 6.32 14.51
CA SER A 61 -22.18 5.09 13.96
C SER A 61 -23.20 4.11 13.37
N SER A 62 -24.51 4.27 13.64
CA SER A 62 -25.56 3.48 12.97
C SER A 62 -25.62 3.73 11.45
N THR A 63 -25.16 4.89 11.00
CA THR A 63 -25.12 5.30 9.59
C THR A 63 -23.86 4.86 8.83
N MET A 64 -22.90 4.21 9.51
CA MET A 64 -21.71 3.68 8.86
C MET A 64 -22.06 2.43 8.03
N GLN A 65 -21.68 2.44 6.75
CA GLN A 65 -21.55 1.21 5.96
C GLN A 65 -20.66 0.22 6.72
N SER A 66 -21.16 -0.99 6.96
CA SER A 66 -20.43 -2.05 7.65
C SER A 66 -19.26 -2.61 6.84
N THR A 67 -19.33 -2.40 5.53
CA THR A 67 -18.42 -2.91 4.52
C THR A 67 -18.12 -1.78 3.55
N VAL A 68 -16.86 -1.60 3.16
CA VAL A 68 -16.42 -0.62 2.16
C VAL A 68 -15.56 -1.34 1.12
N ASN A 69 -15.88 -1.15 -0.15
CA ASN A 69 -15.13 -1.73 -1.27
C ASN A 69 -14.28 -0.64 -1.94
N ILE A 70 -12.97 -0.88 -2.03
CA ILE A 70 -12.01 0.06 -2.62
C ILE A 70 -11.26 -0.62 -3.76
N LEU A 71 -11.27 -0.04 -4.96
CA LEU A 71 -10.44 -0.48 -6.07
C LEU A 71 -9.03 0.13 -5.91
N PHE A 72 -8.02 -0.72 -5.75
CA PHE A 72 -6.63 -0.32 -5.56
C PHE A 72 -5.79 -0.75 -6.76
N GLY A 73 -4.99 0.18 -7.30
CA GLY A 73 -4.11 -0.11 -8.44
C GLY A 73 -2.83 0.70 -8.45
N GLY A 74 -1.86 0.25 -9.24
CA GLY A 74 -0.63 0.98 -9.49
C GLY A 74 -0.24 0.86 -10.96
N THR A 75 0.19 1.95 -11.59
CA THR A 75 0.64 1.97 -12.99
C THR A 75 2.14 2.20 -13.08
N ASP A 76 2.76 1.72 -14.15
CA ASP A 76 4.13 2.11 -14.49
C ASP A 76 4.23 3.54 -15.07
N THR A 77 5.44 3.93 -15.48
CA THR A 77 5.72 5.20 -16.18
C THR A 77 5.00 5.38 -17.52
N ASP A 78 4.67 4.28 -18.20
CA ASP A 78 3.92 4.30 -19.47
C ASP A 78 2.39 4.23 -19.22
N GLY A 79 2.00 4.03 -17.96
CA GLY A 79 0.64 4.08 -17.44
C GLY A 79 -0.14 2.75 -17.52
N ASP A 80 0.48 1.66 -17.97
CA ASP A 80 -0.11 0.33 -17.89
C ASP A 80 -0.21 -0.10 -16.41
N LEU A 81 -1.31 -0.74 -15.98
CA LEU A 81 -1.43 -1.24 -14.60
C LEU A 81 -0.42 -2.37 -14.38
N VAL A 82 0.42 -2.16 -13.38
CA VAL A 82 1.34 -3.14 -12.82
C VAL A 82 0.60 -4.07 -11.85
N PHE A 83 -0.39 -3.54 -11.14
CA PHE A 83 -1.31 -4.32 -10.30
C PHE A 83 -2.69 -3.67 -10.26
N LEU A 84 -3.71 -4.50 -10.07
CA LEU A 84 -5.06 -4.09 -9.73
C LEU A 84 -5.63 -5.06 -8.68
N SER A 85 -6.43 -4.56 -7.74
CA SER A 85 -6.97 -5.35 -6.63
C SER A 85 -8.24 -4.72 -6.05
N ARG A 86 -9.21 -5.56 -5.64
CA ARG A 86 -10.29 -5.11 -4.74
C ARG A 86 -9.85 -5.25 -3.29
N LEU A 87 -10.06 -4.22 -2.47
CA LEU A 87 -9.95 -4.27 -1.02
C LEU A 87 -11.35 -4.10 -0.40
N THR A 88 -11.88 -5.16 0.19
CA THR A 88 -13.12 -5.14 0.97
C THR A 88 -12.79 -5.02 2.45
N VAL A 89 -13.14 -3.89 3.04
CA VAL A 89 -12.94 -3.54 4.46
C VAL A 89 -14.22 -3.77 5.26
N ASN A 90 -14.14 -4.40 6.43
CA ASN A 90 -15.21 -4.40 7.43
C ASN A 90 -14.92 -3.37 8.53
N THR A 91 -15.62 -2.25 8.46
CA THR A 91 -15.40 -1.07 9.31
C THR A 91 -15.81 -1.30 10.77
N ARG A 92 -16.75 -2.21 11.02
CA ARG A 92 -17.24 -2.52 12.37
C ARG A 92 -16.20 -3.26 13.19
N ASN A 93 -15.52 -4.22 12.56
CA ASN A 93 -14.73 -5.25 13.24
C ASN A 93 -13.20 -5.17 13.05
N GLY A 94 -12.64 -4.22 12.29
CA GLY A 94 -11.19 -4.12 12.15
C GLY A 94 -10.58 -5.23 11.28
N THR A 95 -11.20 -5.60 10.16
CA THR A 95 -10.64 -6.60 9.23
C THR A 95 -10.81 -6.20 7.77
N GLY A 96 -9.91 -6.67 6.91
CA GLY A 96 -9.99 -6.45 5.48
C GLY A 96 -9.62 -7.71 4.68
N LYS A 97 -10.09 -7.73 3.43
CA LYS A 97 -9.81 -8.78 2.44
C LYS A 97 -9.34 -8.11 1.17
N ILE A 98 -8.20 -8.50 0.64
CA ILE A 98 -7.72 -8.06 -0.68
C ILE A 98 -7.75 -9.22 -1.66
N THR A 99 -8.26 -9.01 -2.87
CA THR A 99 -8.18 -9.96 -3.98
C THR A 99 -7.54 -9.27 -5.17
N GLY A 100 -6.59 -9.93 -5.82
CA GLY A 100 -6.00 -9.46 -7.06
C GLY A 100 -6.99 -9.51 -8.22
N ILE A 101 -6.72 -8.68 -9.22
CA ILE A 101 -7.45 -8.58 -10.48
C ILE A 101 -6.37 -8.46 -11.56
N SER A 102 -6.27 -9.42 -12.47
CA SER A 102 -5.24 -9.35 -13.53
C SER A 102 -5.53 -8.15 -14.44
N PRO A 103 -4.56 -7.24 -14.70
CA PRO A 103 -4.70 -6.12 -15.63
C PRO A 103 -5.13 -6.51 -17.06
N LEU A 104 -4.87 -7.76 -17.46
CA LEU A 104 -5.23 -8.32 -18.76
C LEU A 104 -6.69 -8.82 -18.82
N SER A 105 -7.40 -8.87 -17.69
CA SER A 105 -8.83 -9.19 -17.64
C SER A 105 -9.63 -8.22 -18.51
N ARG A 106 -10.64 -8.72 -19.23
CA ARG A 106 -11.40 -7.93 -20.20
C ARG A 106 -12.81 -7.56 -19.73
N TYR A 107 -13.25 -6.37 -20.10
CA TYR A 107 -14.65 -5.93 -20.10
C TYR A 107 -14.97 -5.31 -21.46
N GLU A 108 -16.13 -5.64 -22.05
CA GLU A 108 -16.52 -5.20 -23.42
C GLU A 108 -15.39 -5.34 -24.48
N ARG A 109 -14.65 -6.44 -24.40
CA ARG A 109 -13.48 -6.81 -25.23
C ARG A 109 -12.19 -6.01 -24.96
N GLN A 110 -12.22 -4.89 -24.23
CA GLN A 110 -11.03 -4.14 -23.82
C GLN A 110 -10.43 -4.72 -22.53
N THR A 111 -9.11 -4.75 -22.41
CA THR A 111 -8.41 -5.01 -21.13
C THR A 111 -8.57 -3.85 -20.15
N PHE A 112 -8.37 -4.08 -18.85
CA PHE A 112 -8.40 -3.00 -17.87
C PHE A 112 -7.32 -1.92 -18.10
N ASN A 113 -6.16 -2.26 -18.69
CA ASN A 113 -5.18 -1.26 -19.15
C ASN A 113 -5.69 -0.39 -20.31
N GLU A 114 -6.38 -0.98 -21.28
CA GLU A 114 -6.99 -0.24 -22.40
C GLU A 114 -8.15 0.66 -21.93
N ILE A 115 -8.91 0.24 -20.90
CA ILE A 115 -9.99 1.02 -20.31
C ILE A 115 -9.45 2.20 -19.47
N LEU A 116 -8.35 2.01 -18.76
CA LEU A 116 -7.67 3.08 -18.01
C LEU A 116 -7.05 4.15 -18.92
N GLY A 117 -6.69 3.80 -20.17
CA GLY A 117 -6.10 4.76 -21.13
C GLY A 117 -4.59 4.97 -20.97
N ARG A 118 -3.90 4.12 -20.19
CA ARG A 118 -2.44 4.18 -19.97
C ARG A 118 -1.96 5.57 -19.52
N LYS A 119 -0.81 6.05 -20.02
CA LYS A 119 -0.26 7.41 -19.81
C LYS A 119 -1.26 8.55 -20.02
N ASP A 120 -2.31 8.36 -20.82
CA ASP A 120 -3.30 9.38 -21.15
C ASP A 120 -4.51 9.33 -20.18
N ALA A 121 -4.40 8.62 -19.04
CA ALA A 121 -5.45 8.42 -18.06
C ALA A 121 -5.91 9.70 -17.33
N ASP A 122 -7.19 10.04 -17.47
CA ASP A 122 -7.87 11.16 -16.83
C ASP A 122 -8.89 10.71 -15.76
N ALA A 123 -9.71 11.61 -15.22
CA ALA A 123 -10.72 11.21 -14.25
C ALA A 123 -11.78 10.28 -14.87
N ILE A 124 -12.11 10.50 -16.14
CA ILE A 124 -13.16 9.79 -16.88
C ILE A 124 -12.73 8.35 -17.18
N SER A 125 -11.46 8.12 -17.52
CA SER A 125 -10.93 6.76 -17.75
C SER A 125 -10.80 5.95 -16.45
N ARG A 126 -10.49 6.61 -15.33
CA ARG A 126 -10.50 6.00 -14.00
C ARG A 126 -11.91 5.61 -13.56
N ASP A 127 -12.90 6.49 -13.74
CA ASP A 127 -14.31 6.20 -13.44
C ASP A 127 -14.85 5.08 -14.36
N LYS A 128 -14.45 5.04 -15.64
CA LYS A 128 -14.73 3.92 -16.56
C LYS A 128 -14.11 2.61 -16.07
N LEU A 129 -12.86 2.62 -15.62
CA LEU A 129 -12.20 1.43 -15.06
C LEU A 129 -12.96 0.92 -13.84
N VAL A 130 -13.29 1.80 -12.88
CA VAL A 130 -14.06 1.44 -11.68
C VAL A 130 -15.40 0.82 -12.04
N LYS A 131 -16.13 1.42 -13.00
CA LYS A 131 -17.39 0.87 -13.52
C LYS A 131 -17.21 -0.49 -14.18
N ALA A 132 -16.25 -0.63 -15.09
CA ALA A 132 -15.99 -1.86 -15.84
C ALA A 132 -15.55 -3.03 -14.94
N VAL A 133 -14.74 -2.77 -13.91
CA VAL A 133 -14.37 -3.78 -12.91
C VAL A 133 -15.59 -4.17 -12.08
N GLY A 134 -16.39 -3.19 -11.62
CA GLY A 134 -17.62 -3.47 -10.87
C GLY A 134 -18.62 -4.31 -11.66
N GLU A 135 -18.87 -3.95 -12.92
CA GLU A 135 -19.78 -4.67 -13.81
C GLU A 135 -19.23 -6.05 -14.25
N ARG A 136 -17.91 -6.25 -14.35
CA ARG A 136 -17.33 -7.59 -14.58
C ARG A 136 -17.54 -8.53 -13.38
N TYR A 137 -17.36 -8.03 -12.15
CA TYR A 137 -17.36 -8.87 -10.95
C TYR A 137 -18.66 -8.83 -10.13
N GLY A 138 -19.69 -8.11 -10.60
CA GLY A 138 -20.96 -7.95 -9.88
C GLY A 138 -20.84 -7.10 -8.61
N GLU A 139 -19.82 -6.26 -8.52
CA GLU A 139 -19.46 -5.48 -7.33
C GLU A 139 -19.74 -3.98 -7.51
N THR A 140 -20.01 -3.31 -6.39
CA THR A 140 -19.97 -1.85 -6.31
C THR A 140 -18.74 -1.45 -5.52
N PHE A 141 -17.90 -0.60 -6.11
CA PHE A 141 -16.80 0.05 -5.43
C PHE A 141 -17.28 1.38 -4.87
N ASP A 142 -17.18 1.55 -3.56
CA ASP A 142 -17.40 2.86 -2.94
C ASP A 142 -16.33 3.83 -3.45
N ARG A 143 -15.07 3.38 -3.48
CA ARG A 143 -13.92 4.26 -3.70
C ARG A 143 -12.85 3.63 -4.59
N TYR A 144 -11.94 4.44 -5.09
CA TYR A 144 -10.75 3.98 -5.80
C TYR A 144 -9.48 4.72 -5.39
N LEU A 145 -8.33 4.08 -5.61
CA LEU A 145 -7.01 4.68 -5.45
C LEU A 145 -6.03 4.05 -6.44
N ILE A 146 -5.48 4.86 -7.35
CA ILE A 146 -4.55 4.45 -8.40
C ILE A 146 -3.29 5.34 -8.32
N VAL A 147 -2.10 4.73 -8.30
CA VAL A 147 -0.82 5.45 -8.16
C VAL A 147 0.13 5.16 -9.32
N ASN A 148 0.62 6.20 -9.99
CA ASN A 148 1.64 6.09 -11.04
C ASN A 148 3.04 5.95 -10.45
N GLU A 149 3.92 5.13 -11.04
CA GLU A 149 5.31 4.88 -10.66
C GLU A 149 6.13 6.13 -10.27
N GLU A 150 6.00 7.24 -11.02
CA GLU A 150 6.69 8.51 -10.70
C GLU A 150 6.31 9.05 -9.31
N ASN A 151 5.06 8.86 -8.93
CA ASN A 151 4.56 9.20 -7.61
C ASN A 151 4.66 8.04 -6.63
N ILE A 152 4.58 6.77 -7.05
CA ILE A 152 4.65 5.63 -6.13
C ILE A 152 6.03 5.53 -5.49
N GLY A 153 7.09 5.94 -6.19
CA GLY A 153 8.42 6.14 -5.59
C GLY A 153 8.45 7.28 -4.57
N ARG A 154 7.82 8.44 -4.87
CA ARG A 154 7.74 9.59 -3.93
C ARG A 154 6.82 9.37 -2.74
N VAL A 155 5.83 8.51 -2.93
CA VAL A 155 5.09 7.78 -1.90
C VAL A 155 6.16 6.89 -1.26
N LEU A 156 6.32 5.62 -1.61
CA LEU A 156 7.14 4.60 -0.92
C LEU A 156 8.52 5.04 -0.36
N LEU A 157 9.29 5.96 -0.96
CA LEU A 157 10.55 6.48 -0.38
C LEU A 157 10.38 7.32 0.88
N LYS A 158 9.32 8.12 0.99
CA LYS A 158 8.97 8.82 2.24
C LYS A 158 8.74 7.84 3.40
N LEU A 159 8.47 6.58 3.06
CA LEU A 159 7.64 5.68 3.83
C LEU A 159 8.44 4.52 4.45
N GLY A 160 9.77 4.53 4.33
CA GLY A 160 10.67 3.59 4.99
C GLY A 160 11.09 2.38 4.17
N TYR A 161 11.15 1.23 4.84
CA TYR A 161 11.60 -0.05 4.32
C TYR A 161 10.56 -1.14 4.66
N TYR A 162 10.41 -2.13 3.78
CA TYR A 162 9.43 -3.21 3.92
C TYR A 162 10.12 -4.56 3.98
N ASP A 163 9.84 -5.31 5.03
CA ASP A 163 10.43 -6.63 5.24
C ASP A 163 9.66 -7.66 4.38
N ILE A 164 10.35 -8.40 3.53
CA ILE A 164 9.76 -9.45 2.69
C ILE A 164 10.48 -10.79 2.87
N GLU A 165 9.72 -11.88 2.89
CA GLU A 165 10.27 -13.24 2.88
C GLU A 165 10.22 -13.84 1.47
N LEU A 166 11.38 -13.88 0.82
CA LEU A 166 11.54 -14.55 -0.47
C LEU A 166 11.74 -16.05 -0.28
N LYS A 167 10.78 -16.82 -0.79
CA LYS A 167 10.83 -18.30 -0.81
C LYS A 167 11.89 -18.85 -1.75
N GLU A 168 12.26 -18.09 -2.78
CA GLU A 168 13.20 -18.44 -3.84
C GLU A 168 14.00 -17.19 -4.24
N GLU A 169 15.03 -17.34 -5.08
CA GLU A 169 15.81 -16.20 -5.56
C GLU A 169 15.00 -15.36 -6.56
N PHE A 170 14.94 -14.05 -6.33
CA PHE A 170 14.34 -13.10 -7.26
C PHE A 170 15.45 -12.32 -7.99
N LYS A 171 15.41 -12.32 -9.33
CA LYS A 171 16.39 -11.61 -10.16
C LYS A 171 15.71 -10.88 -11.31
N TYR A 172 15.89 -9.56 -11.35
CA TYR A 172 15.50 -8.68 -12.44
C TYR A 172 16.71 -7.91 -12.97
N GLU A 173 16.92 -7.94 -14.29
CA GLU A 173 17.97 -7.19 -14.99
C GLU A 173 17.35 -6.29 -16.06
N GLY A 174 17.17 -5.01 -15.72
CA GLY A 174 16.64 -3.99 -16.62
C GLY A 174 17.72 -3.00 -17.10
N THR A 175 17.38 -2.22 -18.12
CA THR A 175 18.28 -1.21 -18.72
C THR A 175 18.55 -0.01 -17.81
N ARG A 176 17.68 0.24 -16.81
CA ARG A 176 17.78 1.39 -15.88
C ARG A 176 17.99 0.97 -14.42
N GLN A 177 17.70 -0.28 -14.07
CA GLN A 177 17.84 -0.81 -12.72
C GLN A 177 17.97 -2.34 -12.75
N THR A 178 18.69 -2.88 -11.76
CA THR A 178 18.83 -4.32 -11.52
C THR A 178 18.44 -4.60 -10.08
N LEU A 179 17.56 -5.57 -9.84
CA LEU A 179 17.15 -5.98 -8.49
C LEU A 179 17.43 -7.48 -8.34
N HIS A 180 18.39 -7.81 -7.47
CA HIS A 180 18.80 -9.19 -7.20
C HIS A 180 18.70 -9.46 -5.71
N LEU A 181 17.78 -10.34 -5.33
CA LEU A 181 17.43 -10.65 -3.96
C LEU A 181 17.46 -12.17 -3.78
N LEU A 182 18.38 -12.65 -2.95
CA LEU A 182 18.52 -14.08 -2.66
C LEU A 182 17.30 -14.62 -1.89
N LYS A 183 17.13 -15.93 -1.81
CA LYS A 183 16.15 -16.56 -0.90
C LYS A 183 16.39 -16.10 0.55
N GLY A 184 15.33 -15.68 1.25
CA GLY A 184 15.38 -15.25 2.65
C GLY A 184 14.65 -13.93 2.94
N GLN A 185 14.93 -13.36 4.11
CA GLN A 185 14.37 -12.09 4.59
C GLN A 185 15.16 -10.90 4.03
N HIS A 186 14.47 -9.91 3.44
CA HIS A 186 15.05 -8.66 2.95
C HIS A 186 14.25 -7.47 3.43
N SER A 187 14.90 -6.33 3.64
CA SER A 187 14.24 -5.05 3.96
C SER A 187 14.42 -4.11 2.77
N LEU A 188 13.36 -3.91 1.97
CA LEU A 188 13.41 -3.18 0.70
C LEU A 188 12.98 -1.73 0.87
N ASN A 189 13.74 -0.78 0.32
CA ASN A 189 13.26 0.61 0.21
C ASN A 189 12.14 0.71 -0.83
N GLY A 190 11.44 1.84 -0.85
CA GLY A 190 10.28 2.03 -1.71
C GLY A 190 10.45 1.76 -3.20
N ASN A 191 11.57 2.14 -3.80
CA ASN A 191 11.82 1.87 -5.22
C ASN A 191 12.14 0.39 -5.47
N GLU A 192 12.83 -0.27 -4.55
CA GLU A 192 13.12 -1.71 -4.60
C GLU A 192 11.84 -2.52 -4.44
N PHE A 193 10.96 -2.15 -3.51
CA PHE A 193 9.69 -2.82 -3.27
C PHE A 193 8.71 -2.66 -4.44
N TYR A 194 8.60 -1.46 -5.03
CA TYR A 194 7.80 -1.31 -6.25
C TYR A 194 8.37 -2.09 -7.43
N THR A 195 9.69 -2.09 -7.59
CA THR A 195 10.38 -2.91 -8.62
C THR A 195 10.10 -4.39 -8.42
N TYR A 196 10.15 -4.87 -7.18
CA TYR A 196 9.81 -6.25 -6.83
C TYR A 196 8.35 -6.56 -7.19
N LEU A 197 7.38 -5.76 -6.71
CA LEU A 197 5.96 -5.90 -7.09
C LEU A 197 5.73 -5.89 -8.60
N LYS A 198 6.48 -5.05 -9.34
CA LYS A 198 6.34 -4.86 -10.78
C LYS A 198 6.75 -6.10 -11.57
N TYR A 199 7.89 -6.69 -11.26
CA TYR A 199 8.40 -7.82 -12.03
C TYR A 199 8.04 -9.18 -11.44
N MET A 200 7.59 -9.28 -10.18
CA MET A 200 6.95 -10.51 -9.66
C MET A 200 5.53 -10.75 -10.20
N GLY A 201 4.86 -9.69 -10.65
CA GLY A 201 3.50 -9.74 -11.20
C GLY A 201 3.43 -9.62 -12.73
N GLY A 202 4.58 -9.58 -13.41
CA GLY A 202 4.72 -9.05 -14.77
C GLY A 202 4.15 -9.91 -15.90
N GLY A 203 3.96 -11.22 -15.70
CA GLY A 203 3.20 -12.07 -16.62
C GLY A 203 1.68 -11.97 -16.45
N HIS A 204 1.22 -11.32 -15.37
CA HIS A 204 -0.19 -11.11 -15.01
C HIS A 204 -1.05 -12.40 -14.96
N SER A 205 -0.42 -13.57 -14.78
CA SER A 205 -1.11 -14.85 -14.57
C SER A 205 -1.79 -14.91 -13.19
N ILE A 206 -2.61 -15.93 -12.95
CA ILE A 206 -3.36 -16.09 -11.70
C ILE A 206 -2.40 -16.26 -10.50
N ASP A 207 -1.37 -17.10 -10.61
CA ASP A 207 -0.43 -17.34 -9.49
C ASP A 207 0.49 -16.13 -9.22
N GLU A 208 0.90 -15.40 -10.26
CA GLU A 208 1.61 -14.12 -10.11
C GLU A 208 0.73 -13.05 -9.46
N THR A 209 -0.54 -12.95 -9.89
CA THR A 209 -1.53 -12.01 -9.33
C THR A 209 -1.82 -12.34 -7.86
N ASP A 210 -1.95 -13.63 -7.51
CA ASP A 210 -2.10 -14.09 -6.13
C ASP A 210 -0.86 -13.80 -5.28
N ALA A 211 0.35 -14.01 -5.82
CA ALA A 211 1.60 -13.72 -5.12
C ALA A 211 1.79 -12.22 -4.89
N GLN A 212 1.53 -11.39 -5.90
CA GLN A 212 1.57 -9.94 -5.82
C GLN A 212 0.52 -9.43 -4.81
N THR A 213 -0.69 -9.99 -4.83
CA THR A 213 -1.75 -9.72 -3.84
C THR A 213 -1.33 -10.09 -2.42
N ALA A 214 -0.61 -11.20 -2.24
CA ALA A 214 -0.09 -11.62 -0.95
C ALA A 214 0.99 -10.67 -0.40
N VAL A 215 1.89 -10.18 -1.27
CA VAL A 215 2.90 -9.16 -0.88
C VAL A 215 2.25 -7.82 -0.58
N ILE A 216 1.26 -7.39 -1.37
CA ILE A 216 0.45 -6.19 -1.09
C ILE A 216 -0.29 -6.35 0.25
N ALA A 217 -0.87 -7.50 0.54
CA ALA A 217 -1.53 -7.76 1.82
C ALA A 217 -0.54 -7.75 3.00
N ASP A 218 0.66 -8.32 2.84
CA ASP A 218 1.69 -8.32 3.88
C ASP A 218 2.16 -6.89 4.19
N TRP A 219 2.47 -6.13 3.13
CA TRP A 219 2.77 -4.70 3.21
C TRP A 219 1.66 -3.92 3.92
N LEU A 220 0.38 -4.09 3.54
CA LEU A 220 -0.77 -3.45 4.22
C LEU A 220 -0.94 -3.87 5.70
N ASN A 221 -0.27 -4.93 6.17
CA ASN A 221 -0.29 -5.36 7.57
C ASN A 221 0.93 -4.89 8.37
N GLN A 222 2.14 -4.88 7.77
CA GLN A 222 3.28 -4.14 8.31
C GLN A 222 2.88 -2.67 8.49
N GLU A 223 2.10 -2.17 7.53
CA GLU A 223 1.49 -0.86 7.55
C GLU A 223 0.09 -0.83 8.17
N LEU A 224 -0.06 -1.46 9.35
CA LEU A 224 -1.16 -1.18 10.28
C LEU A 224 -0.63 -1.19 11.72
N THR A 225 -0.05 -0.07 12.15
CA THR A 225 0.55 0.08 13.49
C THR A 225 0.00 1.29 14.24
N PRO A 226 -0.07 1.27 15.59
CA PRO A 226 -0.58 2.41 16.36
C PRO A 226 0.30 3.66 16.22
N GLU A 227 1.63 3.50 16.14
CA GLU A 227 2.57 4.61 15.93
C GLU A 227 2.28 5.39 14.64
N ASN A 228 1.79 4.70 13.61
CA ASN A 228 1.50 5.32 12.33
C ASN A 228 0.03 5.78 12.19
N PHE A 229 -0.88 5.22 13.00
CA PHE A 229 -2.19 5.83 13.26
C PHE A 229 -2.04 7.19 13.96
N GLU A 230 -1.20 7.31 14.99
CA GLU A 230 -0.93 8.58 15.69
C GLU A 230 -0.42 9.69 14.76
N LYS A 231 0.56 9.37 13.91
CA LYS A 231 1.17 10.32 12.97
C LYS A 231 0.25 10.70 11.81
N SER A 232 -0.91 10.05 11.71
CA SER A 232 -1.62 9.94 10.46
C SER A 232 -1.82 11.30 9.79
N GLN A 233 -2.24 12.38 10.49
CA GLN A 233 -2.74 13.62 9.82
C GLN A 233 -1.84 14.17 8.70
N ALA A 234 -0.54 14.26 8.96
CA ALA A 234 0.44 14.76 8.00
C ALA A 234 0.68 13.81 6.80
N LEU A 235 0.24 12.56 6.88
CA LEU A 235 0.43 11.57 5.82
C LEU A 235 -0.59 11.78 4.70
N PHE A 236 -1.91 11.84 4.98
CA PHE A 236 -2.93 12.14 3.96
C PHE A 236 -2.64 13.48 3.29
N GLU A 237 -2.45 14.53 4.08
CA GLU A 237 -2.16 15.90 3.60
C GLU A 237 -0.90 15.98 2.72
N SER A 238 0.01 15.00 2.78
CA SER A 238 1.21 14.94 1.94
C SER A 238 1.19 13.86 0.86
N LEU A 239 0.13 13.04 0.77
CA LEU A 239 0.04 11.91 -0.16
C LEU A 239 -1.20 11.98 -1.07
N VAL A 240 -2.27 12.69 -0.69
CA VAL A 240 -3.49 12.82 -1.50
C VAL A 240 -3.20 13.41 -2.89
N ASP A 241 -2.35 14.43 -2.97
CA ASP A 241 -1.92 15.05 -4.23
C ASP A 241 -1.04 14.13 -5.11
N ALA A 242 -0.52 13.03 -4.55
CA ALA A 242 0.34 12.08 -5.25
C ALA A 242 -0.44 10.88 -5.83
N VAL A 243 -1.72 10.70 -5.47
CA VAL A 243 -2.54 9.54 -5.83
C VAL A 243 -3.80 9.97 -6.57
N SER A 244 -4.22 9.21 -7.59
CA SER A 244 -5.51 9.42 -8.23
C SER A 244 -6.60 8.71 -7.42
N THR A 245 -7.46 9.46 -6.75
CA THR A 245 -8.51 8.91 -5.87
C THR A 245 -9.77 9.76 -5.89
N ASN A 246 -10.92 9.13 -5.63
CA ASN A 246 -12.18 9.82 -5.33
C ASN A 246 -12.48 9.91 -3.83
N ILE A 247 -11.53 9.53 -2.95
CA ILE A 247 -11.73 9.51 -1.51
C ILE A 247 -11.52 10.90 -0.92
N SER A 248 -12.47 11.34 -0.11
CA SER A 248 -12.54 12.70 0.44
C SER A 248 -12.26 12.77 1.94
N ILE A 249 -11.96 13.99 2.42
CA ILE A 249 -11.84 14.39 3.82
C ILE A 249 -13.16 14.26 4.65
N ASN A 250 -14.21 13.66 4.08
CA ASN A 250 -15.46 13.31 4.77
C ASN A 250 -15.64 11.79 4.88
N ASP A 251 -15.28 11.05 3.83
CA ASP A 251 -15.31 9.58 3.80
C ASP A 251 -14.34 9.05 4.84
N PHE A 252 -13.13 9.59 4.76
CA PHE A 252 -12.05 9.37 5.68
C PHE A 252 -12.62 9.51 7.14
N ALA A 253 -13.39 10.55 7.53
CA ALA A 253 -13.85 10.82 8.91
C ALA A 253 -14.78 9.78 9.50
N ARG A 254 -15.66 9.28 8.62
CA ARG A 254 -16.67 8.28 8.92
C ARG A 254 -16.06 7.00 9.46
N TYR A 255 -14.78 6.75 9.17
CA TYR A 255 -14.15 5.47 9.40
C TYR A 255 -12.99 5.51 10.41
N THR A 256 -12.62 6.62 11.07
CA THR A 256 -11.44 6.65 11.99
C THR A 256 -11.49 5.57 13.09
N ASN A 257 -12.68 5.22 13.57
CA ASN A 257 -12.91 4.11 14.52
C ASN A 257 -12.62 2.70 13.96
N PHE A 258 -12.36 2.56 12.66
CA PHE A 258 -11.84 1.36 12.00
C PHE A 258 -10.29 1.35 12.01
N LEU A 259 -9.61 2.51 11.97
CA LEU A 259 -8.14 2.58 11.94
C LEU A 259 -7.57 2.08 13.26
N GLU A 260 -8.02 2.67 14.37
CA GLU A 260 -7.69 2.30 15.74
C GLU A 260 -7.85 0.78 15.98
N LYS A 261 -9.03 0.24 15.62
CA LYS A 261 -9.34 -1.19 15.69
C LYS A 261 -8.50 -2.09 14.79
N ALA A 262 -7.88 -1.54 13.74
CA ALA A 262 -7.05 -2.28 12.79
C ALA A 262 -5.56 -2.18 13.15
N SER A 263 -5.09 -1.04 13.65
CA SER A 263 -3.73 -0.86 14.18
C SER A 263 -3.48 -1.68 15.44
N ASP A 264 -4.52 -1.95 16.22
CA ASP A 264 -4.45 -2.79 17.43
C ASP A 264 -4.47 -4.31 17.12
N ARG A 265 -4.34 -4.71 15.85
CA ARG A 265 -4.48 -6.11 15.42
C ARG A 265 -3.24 -6.67 14.74
N GLU A 266 -2.94 -7.91 15.10
CA GLU A 266 -2.03 -8.74 14.31
C GLU A 266 -2.68 -9.09 12.97
N ARG A 267 -2.14 -8.51 11.89
CA ARG A 267 -2.42 -8.82 10.48
C ARG A 267 -3.91 -8.87 10.08
N PRO A 268 -4.68 -7.77 10.23
CA PRO A 268 -6.12 -7.74 9.96
C PRO A 268 -6.49 -7.78 8.46
N ILE A 269 -5.57 -7.52 7.54
CA ILE A 269 -5.78 -7.61 6.09
C ILE A 269 -5.38 -9.01 5.60
N LYS A 270 -6.27 -9.71 4.90
CA LYS A 270 -5.99 -11.05 4.36
C LYS A 270 -6.07 -11.06 2.84
N ALA A 271 -5.01 -11.53 2.20
CA ALA A 271 -5.06 -11.90 0.79
C ALA A 271 -6.08 -13.04 0.61
N GLN A 272 -6.87 -12.95 -0.46
CA GLN A 272 -7.69 -14.01 -0.99
C GLN A 272 -7.19 -14.35 -2.39
N LYS A 273 -7.25 -15.64 -2.77
CA LYS A 273 -7.00 -16.05 -4.15
C LYS A 273 -7.93 -15.33 -5.11
N THR A 274 -7.40 -14.96 -6.26
CA THR A 274 -8.11 -14.45 -7.43
C THR A 274 -9.21 -15.46 -7.79
N VAL A 275 -10.46 -15.00 -7.80
CA VAL A 275 -11.58 -15.80 -8.28
C VAL A 275 -11.65 -15.58 -9.79
N PHE A 276 -11.60 -16.67 -10.54
CA PHE A 276 -11.55 -16.66 -12.00
C PHE A 276 -12.73 -17.48 -12.53
N ASP A 277 -13.55 -16.87 -13.39
CA ASP A 277 -14.51 -17.56 -14.24
C ASP A 277 -13.81 -17.90 -15.57
N GLU A 278 -14.00 -19.10 -16.09
CA GLU A 278 -13.06 -19.77 -17.03
C GLU A 278 -12.93 -19.17 -18.45
N ASP A 279 -13.61 -18.06 -18.75
CA ASP A 279 -13.60 -17.39 -20.05
C ASP A 279 -12.40 -16.44 -20.23
N LEU A 280 -11.37 -16.94 -20.93
CA LEU A 280 -10.16 -16.23 -21.41
C LEU A 280 -10.13 -16.09 -22.94
#